data_AF-A0A1Z4JDM3-F1
#
_entry.id   AF-A0A1Z4JDM3-F1
#
_cell.length_a   1.000
_cell.length_b   1.000
_cell.length_c   1.000
_cell.angle_alpha   90.00
_cell.angle_beta   90.00
_cell.angle_gamma   90.00
#
_symmetry.space_group_name_H-M   'P 1'
#
loop_
_entity.id
_entity.type
_entity.pdbx_description
1 polymer ?
#
loop_
_entity_poly.entity_id
_entity_poly.type
_entity_poly.pdbx_seq_one_letter_code
_entity_poly.pdbx_strand_id
1 'polypeptide(L)'
;MMMNREPSSLSQMLIKRSLAIGAFSTIAVLAGWTPNLSAPVAKMFDQSAFAQETAFTRYVRSAVALEQRRLELENQLRQVTGGSVPKGVCQNINQVNSGARDQVRGLCQEFRQSFYKILASQNPQLSLDEFNSFQSQVGSRAMCDRVAQEARRLKIGDISCEGTK
;
A
#
# COMPACT_ATOMS: atom_id res chain seq x y z
N MET A 1 42.65 -8.28 -9.08
CA MET A 1 41.83 -8.66 -7.90
C MET A 1 40.75 -7.62 -7.72
N MET A 2 39.50 -8.02 -7.94
CA MET A 2 38.31 -7.17 -7.84
C MET A 2 37.91 -7.02 -6.37
N MET A 3 37.93 -5.80 -5.84
CA MET A 3 37.29 -5.47 -4.56
C MET A 3 35.81 -5.18 -4.83
N ASN A 4 34.96 -6.10 -4.36
CA ASN A 4 33.51 -5.93 -4.30
C ASN A 4 33.18 -4.69 -3.46
N ARG A 5 32.51 -3.71 -4.07
CA ARG A 5 31.82 -2.64 -3.34
C ARG A 5 30.44 -3.15 -2.95
N GLU A 6 30.24 -3.37 -1.66
CA GLU A 6 28.91 -3.56 -1.08
C GLU A 6 28.10 -2.26 -1.26
N PRO A 7 26.88 -2.31 -1.83
CA PRO A 7 26.01 -1.14 -1.88
C PRO A 7 25.41 -0.87 -0.50
N SER A 8 26.10 0.01 0.22
CA SER A 8 25.59 1.10 1.07
C SER A 8 24.18 0.97 1.69
N SER A 9 24.17 0.95 3.02
CA SER A 9 23.05 1.15 3.96
C SER A 9 22.27 2.48 3.79
N LEU A 10 22.58 3.28 2.78
CA LEU A 10 21.92 4.56 2.48
C LEU A 10 20.49 4.37 1.97
N SER A 11 20.20 3.25 1.31
CA SER A 11 18.86 2.89 0.83
C SER A 11 17.87 2.66 1.98
N GLN A 12 18.36 2.27 3.17
CA GLN A 12 17.53 2.05 4.35
C GLN A 12 17.20 3.36 5.09
N MET A 13 18.01 4.42 4.91
CA MET A 13 17.79 5.70 5.58
C MET A 13 16.74 6.60 4.91
N LEU A 14 16.43 6.36 3.64
CA LEU A 14 15.49 7.18 2.88
C LEU A 14 14.00 6.82 3.10
N ILE A 15 13.70 5.81 3.92
CA ILE A 15 12.32 5.41 4.29
C ILE A 15 11.71 6.36 5.36
N LYS A 16 12.41 7.45 5.74
CA LYS A 16 12.10 8.22 6.96
C LYS A 16 11.19 9.43 6.81
N ARG A 17 10.62 9.74 5.64
CA ARG A 17 9.75 10.94 5.51
C ARG A 17 8.52 10.67 4.67
N SER A 18 7.36 10.90 5.29
CA SER A 18 6.01 11.01 4.72
C SER A 18 5.37 9.75 4.11
N LEU A 19 4.93 8.81 4.95
CA LEU A 19 4.21 7.59 4.52
C LEU A 19 2.69 7.61 4.80
N ALA A 20 2.13 8.70 5.34
CA ALA A 20 0.88 8.61 6.10
C ALA A 20 -0.43 8.63 5.29
N ILE A 21 -0.59 9.53 4.32
CA ILE A 21 -1.94 9.89 3.83
C ILE A 21 -2.13 9.75 2.33
N GLY A 22 -1.05 9.81 1.55
CA GLY A 22 -1.09 9.51 0.12
C GLY A 22 -1.14 8.01 -0.18
N ALA A 23 -0.54 7.19 0.68
CA ALA A 23 -0.37 5.75 0.51
C ALA A 23 -1.70 4.98 0.48
N PHE A 24 -2.53 5.16 1.50
CA PHE A 24 -3.75 4.37 1.68
C PHE A 24 -4.93 4.84 0.82
N SER A 25 -4.96 6.12 0.43
CA SER A 25 -5.99 6.64 -0.47
C SER A 25 -5.73 6.30 -1.94
N THR A 26 -4.47 6.12 -2.35
CA THR A 26 -4.12 5.81 -3.75
C THR A 26 -4.22 4.33 -4.11
N ILE A 27 -4.14 3.39 -3.16
CA ILE A 27 -4.34 1.96 -3.45
C ILE A 27 -5.74 1.71 -4.01
N ALA A 28 -6.77 2.35 -3.44
CA ALA A 28 -8.14 2.27 -3.94
C ALA A 28 -8.24 2.87 -5.36
N VAL A 29 -7.69 4.06 -5.55
CA VAL A 29 -7.73 4.75 -6.85
C VAL A 29 -7.00 3.92 -7.92
N LEU A 30 -5.77 3.45 -7.66
CA LEU A 30 -4.92 2.66 -8.58
C LEU A 30 -5.48 1.28 -8.94
N ALA A 31 -6.26 0.64 -8.05
CA ALA A 31 -6.92 -0.62 -8.32
C ALA A 31 -8.28 -0.50 -9.04
N GLY A 32 -8.76 0.72 -9.31
CA GLY A 32 -10.09 0.97 -9.90
C GLY A 32 -11.23 0.81 -8.89
N TRP A 33 -10.99 1.08 -7.61
CA TRP A 33 -11.96 0.94 -6.54
C TRP A 33 -12.72 2.25 -6.29
N THR A 34 -14.05 2.18 -6.45
CA THR A 34 -14.99 3.11 -5.81
C THR A 34 -15.49 2.46 -4.52
N PRO A 35 -15.34 3.09 -3.35
CA PRO A 35 -15.97 2.57 -2.13
C PRO A 35 -17.48 2.55 -2.34
N ASN A 36 -18.11 1.39 -2.17
CA ASN A 36 -19.56 1.31 -2.05
C ASN A 36 -19.93 1.91 -0.69
N LEU A 37 -20.29 3.20 -0.67
CA LEU A 37 -20.61 3.99 0.52
C LEU A 37 -21.95 3.61 1.18
N SER A 38 -22.54 2.46 0.84
CA SER A 38 -23.90 2.09 1.24
C SER A 38 -23.96 0.93 2.25
N ALA A 39 -22.97 0.80 3.14
CA ALA A 39 -23.00 -0.20 4.21
C ALA A 39 -22.96 0.49 5.59
N PRO A 40 -23.92 0.19 6.49
CA PRO A 40 -23.91 0.75 7.84
C PRO A 40 -22.66 0.30 8.59
N VAL A 41 -21.96 1.26 9.18
CA VAL A 41 -20.76 1.07 10.02
C VAL A 41 -21.18 0.39 11.32
N ALA A 42 -21.31 -0.94 11.29
CA ALA A 42 -21.52 -1.73 12.49
C ALA A 42 -20.18 -2.02 13.16
N LYS A 43 -20.07 -1.64 14.43
CA LYS A 43 -18.98 -1.96 15.35
C LYS A 43 -18.60 -3.44 15.25
N MET A 44 -17.47 -3.75 14.63
CA MET A 44 -16.84 -5.08 14.69
C MET A 44 -15.43 -4.96 15.25
N PHE A 45 -15.32 -4.70 16.54
CA PHE A 45 -14.05 -4.85 17.27
C PHE A 45 -14.32 -5.29 18.69
N ASP A 46 -14.70 -6.56 18.83
CA ASP A 46 -14.60 -7.27 20.10
C ASP A 46 -14.28 -8.74 19.80
N GLN A 47 -13.01 -9.05 19.55
CA GLN A 47 -12.49 -10.41 19.72
C GLN A 47 -11.04 -10.36 20.19
N SER A 48 -10.89 -10.44 21.51
CA SER A 48 -9.68 -10.86 22.21
C SER A 48 -9.67 -12.39 22.34
N ALA A 49 -8.69 -13.07 21.73
CA ALA A 49 -8.17 -14.37 22.18
C ALA A 49 -6.85 -14.70 21.44
N PHE A 50 -5.81 -14.94 22.23
CA PHE A 50 -4.47 -15.32 21.80
C PHE A 50 -4.43 -16.74 21.18
N ALA A 51 -3.90 -16.87 19.97
CA ALA A 51 -3.11 -18.02 19.42
C ALA A 51 -3.00 -17.97 17.89
N GLN A 52 -3.93 -17.32 17.20
CA GLN A 52 -3.97 -17.23 15.73
C GLN A 52 -3.76 -15.79 15.28
N GLU A 53 -3.01 -15.60 14.19
CA GLU A 53 -2.80 -14.26 13.62
C GLU A 53 -4.16 -13.61 13.30
N THR A 54 -4.38 -12.38 13.78
CA THR A 54 -5.66 -11.69 13.59
C THR A 54 -5.80 -11.20 12.14
N ALA A 55 -7.04 -11.02 11.67
CA ALA A 55 -7.29 -10.40 10.36
C ALA A 55 -6.68 -8.99 10.27
N PHE A 56 -6.62 -8.27 11.39
CA PHE A 56 -5.97 -6.97 11.47
C PHE A 56 -4.45 -7.06 11.27
N THR A 57 -3.79 -8.03 11.91
CA THR A 57 -2.34 -8.26 11.73
C THR A 57 -2.02 -8.60 10.27
N ARG A 58 -2.83 -9.47 9.64
CA ARG A 58 -2.72 -9.80 8.21
C ARG A 58 -2.92 -8.55 7.34
N TYR A 59 -3.92 -7.74 7.65
CA TYR A 59 -4.16 -6.47 6.97
C TYR A 59 -2.94 -5.56 7.06
N VAL A 60 -2.36 -5.36 8.24
CA VAL A 60 -1.18 -4.51 8.43
C VAL A 60 0.01 -5.03 7.63
N ARG A 61 0.22 -6.35 7.59
CA ARG A 61 1.28 -6.95 6.75
C ARG A 61 1.04 -6.71 5.26
N SER A 62 -0.18 -6.97 4.78
CA SER A 62 -0.54 -6.72 3.39
C SER A 62 -0.43 -5.25 3.01
N ALA A 63 -0.89 -4.34 3.87
CA ALA A 63 -0.83 -2.90 3.72
C ALA A 63 0.61 -2.40 3.54
N VAL A 64 1.53 -2.86 4.39
CA VAL A 64 2.96 -2.48 4.31
C VAL A 64 3.60 -3.03 3.03
N ALA A 65 3.34 -4.29 2.68
CA ALA A 65 3.86 -4.88 1.44
C ALA A 65 3.34 -4.17 0.19
N LEU A 66 2.05 -3.78 0.20
CA LEU A 66 1.43 -3.00 -0.87
C LEU A 66 2.06 -1.63 -1.03
N GLU A 67 2.38 -0.96 0.08
CA GLU A 67 3.00 0.35 0.04
C GLU A 67 4.42 0.28 -0.53
N GLN A 68 5.20 -0.74 -0.17
CA GLN A 68 6.51 -0.98 -0.80
C GLN A 68 6.37 -1.15 -2.32
N ARG A 69 5.39 -1.96 -2.75
CA ARG A 69 5.12 -2.16 -4.17
C ARG A 69 4.61 -0.87 -4.85
N ARG A 70 3.88 0.00 -4.14
CA ARG A 70 3.43 1.30 -4.65
C ARG A 70 4.61 2.24 -4.89
N LEU A 71 5.59 2.26 -3.99
CA LEU A 71 6.82 3.05 -4.15
C LEU A 71 7.66 2.55 -5.34
N GLU A 72 7.78 1.24 -5.50
CA GLU A 72 8.42 0.65 -6.69
C GLU A 72 7.70 1.05 -7.98
N LEU A 73 6.36 0.93 -7.99
CA LEU A 73 5.54 1.36 -9.13
C LEU A 73 5.76 2.85 -9.42
N GLU A 74 5.75 3.71 -8.41
CA GLU A 74 5.96 5.15 -8.59
C GLU A 74 7.33 5.44 -9.23
N ASN A 75 8.39 4.75 -8.78
CA ASN A 75 9.72 4.87 -9.36
C ASN A 75 9.77 4.37 -10.81
N GLN A 76 9.15 3.22 -11.11
CA GLN A 76 9.05 2.69 -12.47
C GLN A 76 8.29 3.65 -13.38
N LEU A 77 7.15 4.18 -12.91
CA LEU A 77 6.37 5.17 -13.65
C LEU A 77 7.16 6.45 -13.89
N ARG A 78 7.94 6.95 -12.91
CA ARG A 78 8.80 8.13 -13.10
C ARG A 78 9.83 7.91 -14.21
N GLN A 79 10.44 6.72 -14.28
CA GLN A 79 11.40 6.39 -15.34
C GLN A 79 10.73 6.42 -16.73
N VAL A 80 9.52 5.89 -16.84
CA VAL A 80 8.77 5.79 -18.10
C VAL A 80 8.18 7.13 -18.54
N THR A 81 7.78 7.97 -17.58
CA THR A 81 7.12 9.27 -17.83
C THR A 81 8.09 10.45 -17.93
N GLY A 82 9.41 10.22 -17.83
CA GLY A 82 10.40 11.28 -17.86
C GLY A 82 10.46 12.14 -16.59
N GLY A 83 10.03 11.59 -15.45
CA GLY A 83 10.20 12.15 -14.11
C GLY A 83 8.92 12.61 -13.42
N SER A 84 7.86 12.95 -14.16
CA SER A 84 6.58 13.39 -13.59
C SER A 84 5.48 12.35 -13.78
N VAL A 85 4.98 11.79 -12.68
CA VAL A 85 3.86 10.84 -12.70
C VAL A 85 2.55 11.58 -12.40
N PRO A 86 1.60 11.65 -13.34
CA PRO A 86 0.30 12.25 -13.09
C PRO A 86 -0.44 11.55 -11.95
N LYS A 87 -1.18 12.32 -11.15
CA LYS A 87 -2.01 11.75 -10.10
C LYS A 87 -3.09 10.87 -10.74
N GLY A 88 -3.13 9.61 -10.35
CA GLY A 88 -4.11 8.67 -10.87
C GLY A 88 -3.82 8.18 -12.30
N VAL A 89 -2.53 8.10 -12.66
CA VAL A 89 -2.11 7.68 -14.01
C VAL A 89 -2.67 6.31 -14.43
N CYS A 90 -2.90 5.39 -13.48
CA CYS A 90 -3.49 4.09 -13.78
C CYS A 90 -5.00 4.13 -14.09
N GLN A 91 -5.73 5.20 -13.73
CA GLN A 91 -7.14 5.37 -14.13
C GLN A 91 -7.26 6.20 -15.41
N ASN A 92 -6.35 7.16 -15.60
CA ASN A 92 -6.38 8.04 -16.76
C ASN A 92 -5.03 8.07 -17.48
N ILE A 93 -4.77 7.01 -18.24
CA ILE A 93 -3.51 6.83 -18.95
C ILE A 93 -3.32 7.84 -20.10
N ASN A 94 -4.39 8.49 -20.54
CA ASN A 94 -4.33 9.50 -21.60
C ASN A 94 -3.56 10.75 -21.17
N GLN A 95 -3.35 10.94 -19.86
CA GLN A 95 -2.50 11.99 -19.29
C GLN A 95 -1.00 11.78 -19.57
N VAL A 96 -0.61 10.60 -20.04
CA VAL A 96 0.77 10.27 -20.41
C VAL A 96 0.96 10.41 -21.92
N ASN A 97 2.16 10.79 -22.32
CA ASN A 97 2.61 10.79 -23.72
C ASN A 97 2.32 9.42 -24.38
N SER A 98 1.82 9.44 -25.62
CA SER A 98 1.35 8.26 -26.36
C SER A 98 2.38 7.13 -26.40
N GLY A 99 3.66 7.45 -26.59
CA GLY A 99 4.75 6.46 -26.65
C GLY A 99 5.02 5.69 -25.35
N ALA A 100 4.53 6.19 -24.20
CA ALA A 100 4.72 5.57 -22.89
C ALA A 100 3.45 4.87 -22.35
N ARG A 101 2.30 5.01 -23.03
CA ARG A 101 1.00 4.53 -22.53
C ARG A 101 0.95 3.03 -22.33
N ASP A 102 1.50 2.25 -23.26
CA ASP A 102 1.42 0.78 -23.15
C ASP A 102 2.28 0.26 -22.00
N GLN A 103 3.45 0.84 -21.80
CA GLN A 103 4.33 0.50 -20.69
C GLN A 103 3.71 0.89 -19.34
N VAL A 104 3.14 2.10 -19.23
CA VAL A 104 2.38 2.52 -18.04
C VAL A 104 1.21 1.56 -17.78
N ARG A 105 0.50 1.12 -18.82
CA ARG A 105 -0.62 0.17 -18.66
C ARG A 105 -0.14 -1.15 -18.09
N GLY A 106 0.97 -1.68 -18.61
CA GLY A 106 1.59 -2.90 -18.10
C GLY A 106 1.96 -2.78 -16.63
N LEU A 107 2.65 -1.72 -16.24
CA LEU A 107 3.04 -1.47 -14.84
C LEU A 107 1.83 -1.39 -13.90
N CYS A 108 0.76 -0.71 -14.31
CA CYS A 108 -0.47 -0.63 -13.54
C CYS A 108 -1.17 -2.01 -13.39
N GLN A 109 -1.16 -2.83 -14.45
CA GLN A 109 -1.71 -4.18 -14.41
C GLN A 109 -0.89 -5.10 -13.49
N GLU A 110 0.44 -5.02 -13.56
CA GLU A 110 1.34 -5.76 -12.68
C GLU A 110 1.11 -5.40 -11.21
N PHE A 111 0.99 -4.11 -10.90
CA PHE A 111 0.66 -3.65 -9.54
C PHE A 111 -0.66 -4.23 -9.06
N ARG A 112 -1.70 -4.21 -9.90
CA ARG A 112 -3.01 -4.81 -9.58
C ARG A 112 -2.90 -6.32 -9.33
N GLN A 113 -2.08 -7.04 -10.10
CA GLN A 113 -1.85 -8.47 -9.86
C GLN A 113 -1.07 -8.71 -8.55
N SER A 114 -0.05 -7.90 -8.27
CA SER A 114 0.68 -7.95 -7.00
C SER A 114 -0.25 -7.78 -5.82
N PHE A 115 -1.26 -6.91 -5.93
CA PHE A 115 -2.25 -6.73 -4.87
C PHE A 115 -2.98 -8.03 -4.51
N TYR A 116 -3.57 -8.70 -5.49
CA TYR A 116 -4.27 -9.96 -5.23
C TYR A 116 -3.32 -11.05 -4.72
N LYS A 117 -2.08 -11.10 -5.22
CA LYS A 117 -1.06 -12.04 -4.74
C LYS A 117 -0.67 -11.80 -3.28
N ILE A 118 -0.54 -10.54 -2.86
CA ILE A 118 -0.20 -10.18 -1.47
C ILE A 118 -1.32 -10.55 -0.49
N LEU A 119 -2.59 -10.41 -0.92
CA LEU A 119 -3.73 -10.85 -0.10
C LEU A 119 -3.79 -12.38 -0.01
N ALA A 120 -3.60 -13.06 -1.15
CA ALA A 120 -3.60 -14.52 -1.24
C ALA A 120 -2.45 -15.18 -0.47
N SER A 121 -1.32 -14.48 -0.28
CA SER A 121 -0.15 -15.02 0.44
C SER A 121 -0.30 -15.00 1.96
N GLN A 122 -1.35 -14.36 2.50
CA GLN A 122 -1.62 -14.41 3.94
C GLN A 122 -2.13 -15.79 4.34
N ASN A 123 -1.89 -16.20 5.59
CA ASN A 123 -2.39 -17.47 6.12
C ASN A 123 -3.15 -17.28 7.45
N PRO A 124 -4.46 -17.55 7.50
CA PRO A 124 -5.35 -17.77 6.35
C PRO A 124 -5.37 -16.57 5.39
N GLN A 125 -5.78 -16.80 4.15
CA GLN A 125 -5.88 -15.75 3.12
C GLN A 125 -6.71 -14.57 3.64
N LEU A 126 -6.21 -13.36 3.44
CA LEU A 126 -6.97 -12.15 3.73
C LEU A 126 -7.94 -11.92 2.58
N SER A 127 -9.24 -11.96 2.85
CA SER A 127 -10.23 -11.66 1.83
C SER A 127 -10.18 -10.19 1.45
N LEU A 128 -10.69 -9.91 0.26
CA LEU A 128 -10.80 -8.55 -0.23
C LEU A 128 -11.67 -7.70 0.71
N ASP A 129 -12.83 -8.22 1.13
CA ASP A 129 -13.77 -7.51 2.00
C ASP A 129 -13.16 -7.19 3.37
N GLU A 130 -12.44 -8.14 3.99
CA GLU A 130 -11.69 -7.89 5.22
C GLU A 130 -10.67 -6.77 5.02
N PHE A 131 -9.87 -6.82 3.95
CA PHE A 131 -8.90 -5.77 3.66
C PHE A 131 -9.57 -4.40 3.56
N ASN A 132 -10.69 -4.29 2.83
CA ASN A 132 -11.39 -3.02 2.64
C ASN A 132 -12.06 -2.49 3.89
N SER A 133 -12.58 -3.38 4.73
CA SER A 133 -13.19 -3.01 6.01
C SER A 133 -12.19 -2.24 6.87
N PHE A 134 -10.93 -2.70 6.93
CA PHE A 134 -9.86 -1.99 7.63
C PHE A 134 -9.42 -0.74 6.86
N GLN A 135 -9.23 -0.87 5.54
CA GLN A 135 -8.76 0.22 4.68
C GLN A 135 -9.65 1.47 4.78
N SER A 136 -10.96 1.28 4.81
CA SER A 136 -11.95 2.37 4.92
C SER A 136 -11.80 3.19 6.21
N GLN A 137 -11.21 2.60 7.25
CA GLN A 137 -11.07 3.21 8.57
C GLN A 137 -9.71 3.90 8.77
N VAL A 138 -8.69 3.57 7.96
CA VAL A 138 -7.32 4.12 8.08
C VAL A 138 -7.25 5.63 7.86
N GLY A 139 -8.29 6.23 7.25
CA GLY A 139 -8.42 7.69 7.17
C GLY A 139 -8.51 8.38 8.55
N SER A 140 -8.93 7.66 9.60
CA SER A 140 -8.99 8.18 10.96
C SER A 140 -7.63 8.09 11.67
N ARG A 141 -7.31 9.11 12.48
CA ARG A 141 -6.06 9.13 13.27
C ARG A 141 -5.89 7.90 14.15
N ALA A 142 -6.96 7.50 14.85
CA ALA A 142 -6.94 6.35 15.75
C ALA A 142 -6.62 5.03 15.03
N MET A 143 -7.19 4.80 13.85
CA MET A 143 -6.90 3.59 13.08
C MET A 143 -5.48 3.61 12.52
N CYS A 144 -5.01 4.78 12.04
CA CYS A 144 -3.63 4.91 11.58
C CYS A 144 -2.63 4.61 12.70
N ASP A 145 -2.82 5.15 13.91
CA ASP A 145 -1.92 4.91 15.05
C ASP A 145 -1.90 3.42 15.44
N ARG A 146 -3.05 2.72 15.37
CA ARG A 146 -3.12 1.27 15.57
C ARG A 146 -2.34 0.49 14.52
N VAL A 147 -2.50 0.85 13.25
CA VAL A 147 -1.76 0.24 12.13
C VAL A 147 -0.26 0.45 12.30
N ALA A 148 0.17 1.65 12.69
CA ALA A 148 1.56 1.97 12.94
C ALA A 148 2.13 1.20 14.14
N GLN A 149 1.38 1.07 15.22
CA GLN A 149 1.79 0.27 16.38
C GLN A 149 1.97 -1.20 16.01
N GLU A 150 1.05 -1.77 15.24
CA GLU A 150 1.11 -3.16 14.81
C GLU A 150 2.27 -3.40 13.84
N ALA A 151 2.53 -2.48 12.91
CA ALA A 151 3.69 -2.56 12.01
C ALA A 151 5.03 -2.57 12.77
N ARG A 152 5.15 -1.75 13.83
CA ARG A 152 6.31 -1.76 14.74
C ARG A 152 6.43 -3.06 15.51
N ARG A 153 5.32 -3.58 16.04
CA ARG A 153 5.28 -4.87 16.76
C ARG A 153 5.79 -6.01 15.87
N LEU A 154 5.40 -5.99 14.60
CA LEU A 154 5.80 -6.98 13.59
C LEU A 154 7.19 -6.72 13.00
N LYS A 155 7.82 -5.55 13.26
CA LYS A 155 9.10 -5.12 12.69
C LYS A 155 9.12 -5.10 11.15
N ILE A 156 8.00 -4.74 10.54
CA ILE A 156 7.85 -4.74 9.06
C ILE A 156 7.91 -3.33 8.44
N GLY A 157 7.88 -2.27 9.26
CA GLY A 157 8.04 -0.90 8.78
C GLY A 157 7.61 0.15 9.81
N ASP A 158 7.97 1.40 9.53
CA ASP A 158 7.55 2.57 10.31
C ASP A 158 6.50 3.35 9.52
N ILE A 159 5.28 3.42 10.07
CA ILE A 159 4.16 4.14 9.47
C ILE A 159 4.00 5.46 10.24
N SER A 160 4.15 6.59 9.54
CA SER A 160 3.78 7.90 10.07
C SER A 160 2.28 8.12 9.87
N CYS A 161 1.64 8.87 10.77
CA CYS A 161 0.22 9.23 10.70
C CYS A 161 -0.02 10.74 10.56
N GLU A 162 1.04 11.52 10.31
CA GLU A 162 0.97 12.99 10.20
C GLU A 162 0.02 13.46 9.11
N GLY A 163 -1.07 14.15 9.52
CA GLY A 163 -2.09 14.80 8.68
C GLY A 163 -3.46 14.09 8.61
N THR A 164 -3.64 12.96 9.31
CA THR A 164 -4.95 12.28 9.44
C THR A 164 -5.84 13.15 10.33
N LYS A 165 -7.11 13.32 9.93
CA LYS A 165 -8.09 14.13 10.67
C LYS A 165 -8.89 13.28 11.65
#